data_AF-A0A1M6TPP2-F1
#
_entry.id   AF-A0A1M6TPP2-F1
#
_cell.length_a   1.000
_cell.length_b   1.000
_cell.length_c   1.000
_cell.angle_alpha   90.00
_cell.angle_beta   90.00
_cell.angle_gamma   90.00
#
_symmetry.space_group_name_H-M   'P 1'
#
loop_
_entity.id
_entity.type
_entity.pdbx_description
1 polymer ?
#
loop_
_entity_poly.entity_id
_entity_poly.type
_entity_poly.pdbx_seq_one_letter_code
_entity_poly.pdbx_strand_id
1 'polypeptide(L)'
;MPLEEALLDYTNLYVRFVADRRFDRDHPIWSAYLAGLREKVDPGDWTYHFYRSRPHHVQPASTIKTFGCFSYALGEPGQIRLHFHNADGHLQGPLSGERMPSRLSELASLVHHVRAQRETVKQVAGVSWLYNLTAYRRLFPESYIAEATVATNRFRNMPLWGQFLNRHGGVRKDAASLFVHRLYDQTSADDLARCFPLHPLAVSAPIDAFHEFYAQGSTIKFDR
;
A
#
# COMPACT_ATOMS: atom_id res chain seq x y z
N MET A 1 -16.77 -11.95 -18.13
CA MET A 1 -15.30 -11.89 -17.98
C MET A 1 -14.80 -13.27 -17.57
N PRO A 2 -13.78 -13.83 -18.24
CA PRO A 2 -13.14 -15.09 -17.82
C PRO A 2 -12.54 -14.96 -16.41
N LEU A 3 -12.58 -16.04 -15.63
CA LEU A 3 -12.06 -16.06 -14.25
C LEU A 3 -10.58 -15.66 -14.17
N GLU A 4 -9.77 -16.13 -15.12
CA GLU A 4 -8.32 -15.88 -15.16
C GLU A 4 -8.01 -14.39 -15.35
N GLU A 5 -8.78 -13.74 -16.22
CA GLU A 5 -8.71 -12.29 -16.43
C GLU A 5 -9.20 -11.54 -15.19
N ALA A 6 -10.29 -11.99 -14.57
CA ALA A 6 -10.78 -11.41 -13.33
C ALA A 6 -9.73 -11.49 -12.20
N LEU A 7 -9.08 -12.64 -12.04
CA LEU A 7 -8.06 -12.82 -11.01
C LEU A 7 -6.81 -11.98 -11.27
N LEU A 8 -6.36 -11.88 -12.52
CA LEU A 8 -5.19 -11.06 -12.85
C LEU A 8 -5.48 -9.56 -12.69
N ASP A 9 -6.66 -9.13 -13.14
CA ASP A 9 -6.95 -7.71 -13.32
C ASP A 9 -7.62 -7.08 -12.11
N TYR A 10 -8.33 -7.89 -11.32
CA TYR A 10 -9.13 -7.44 -10.19
C TYR A 10 -8.66 -8.00 -8.84
N THR A 11 -7.48 -8.61 -8.74
CA THR A 11 -6.90 -9.02 -7.44
C THR A 11 -5.41 -8.70 -7.34
N ASN A 12 -4.85 -8.73 -6.13
CA ASN A 12 -3.41 -8.57 -5.92
C ASN A 12 -2.61 -9.89 -6.02
N LEU A 13 -3.23 -11.01 -6.44
CA LEU A 13 -2.63 -12.34 -6.36
C LEU A 13 -1.36 -12.46 -7.20
N TYR A 14 -1.36 -11.88 -8.41
CA TYR A 14 -0.18 -11.87 -9.28
C TYR A 14 1.05 -11.29 -8.56
N VAL A 15 0.90 -10.12 -7.94
CA VAL A 15 1.98 -9.45 -7.20
C VAL A 15 2.43 -10.30 -6.01
N ARG A 16 1.53 -11.05 -5.38
CA ARG A 16 1.85 -11.94 -4.24
C ARG A 16 2.61 -13.20 -4.66
N PHE A 17 2.38 -13.70 -5.87
CA PHE A 17 2.99 -14.95 -6.34
C PHE A 17 4.27 -14.74 -7.12
N VAL A 18 4.27 -13.73 -8.00
CA VAL A 18 5.37 -13.42 -8.92
C VAL A 18 6.36 -12.44 -8.31
N ALA A 19 5.93 -11.60 -7.36
CA ALA A 19 6.73 -10.53 -6.77
C ALA A 19 7.24 -9.47 -7.78
N ASP A 20 6.55 -9.35 -8.91
CA ASP A 20 6.77 -8.33 -9.94
C ASP A 20 5.45 -7.56 -10.21
N ARG A 21 5.57 -6.37 -10.78
CA ARG A 21 4.47 -5.48 -11.18
C ARG A 21 4.40 -5.25 -12.70
N ARG A 22 5.21 -5.96 -13.49
CA ARG A 22 5.16 -5.92 -14.96
C ARG A 22 4.01 -6.73 -15.58
N PHE A 23 3.20 -7.41 -14.77
CA PHE A 23 1.98 -8.16 -15.14
C PHE A 23 2.08 -8.88 -16.48
N ASP A 24 2.58 -10.11 -16.44
CA ASP A 24 2.73 -10.97 -17.60
C ASP A 24 1.73 -12.14 -17.51
N ARG A 25 0.80 -12.19 -18.46
CA ARG A 25 -0.25 -13.23 -18.53
C ARG A 25 0.36 -14.63 -18.72
N ASP A 26 1.52 -14.71 -19.35
CA ASP A 26 2.20 -15.95 -19.70
C ASP A 26 3.31 -16.30 -18.69
N HIS A 27 3.38 -15.57 -17.57
CA HIS A 27 4.40 -15.79 -16.55
C HIS A 27 4.29 -17.22 -15.99
N PRO A 28 5.35 -18.05 -16.00
CA PRO A 28 5.27 -19.47 -15.60
C PRO A 28 4.66 -19.72 -14.22
N ILE A 29 5.01 -18.89 -13.23
CA ILE A 29 4.40 -18.94 -11.88
C ILE A 29 2.89 -18.68 -11.92
N TRP A 30 2.44 -17.71 -12.71
CA TRP A 30 1.02 -17.37 -12.83
C TRP A 30 0.27 -18.50 -13.55
N SER A 31 0.83 -19.03 -14.65
CA SER A 31 0.26 -20.18 -15.36
C SER A 31 0.14 -21.41 -14.46
N ALA A 32 1.14 -21.70 -13.62
CA ALA A 32 1.09 -22.80 -12.65
C ALA A 32 -0.01 -22.62 -11.60
N TYR A 33 -0.23 -21.39 -11.13
CA TYR A 33 -1.35 -21.07 -10.24
C TYR A 33 -2.70 -21.34 -10.91
N LEU A 34 -2.89 -20.85 -12.14
CA LEU A 34 -4.13 -21.02 -12.89
C LEU A 34 -4.41 -22.48 -13.23
N ALA A 35 -3.39 -23.26 -13.59
CA ALA A 35 -3.53 -24.69 -13.86
C ALA A 35 -4.09 -25.44 -12.64
N GLY A 36 -3.50 -25.25 -11.47
CA GLY A 36 -4.00 -25.90 -10.25
C GLY A 36 -5.36 -25.36 -9.81
N LEU A 37 -5.71 -24.10 -10.12
CA LEU A 37 -7.02 -23.55 -9.81
C LEU A 37 -8.14 -24.25 -10.58
N ARG A 38 -7.90 -24.59 -11.86
CA ARG A 38 -8.87 -25.29 -12.72
C ARG A 38 -9.16 -26.72 -12.27
N GLU A 39 -8.23 -27.35 -11.56
CA GLU A 39 -8.30 -28.77 -11.17
C GLU A 39 -8.90 -28.99 -9.77
N LYS A 40 -9.02 -27.93 -8.94
CA LYS A 40 -9.39 -28.06 -7.51
C LYS A 40 -10.84 -27.69 -7.23
N VAL A 41 -11.44 -28.41 -6.29
CA VAL A 41 -12.83 -28.21 -5.83
C VAL A 41 -12.98 -26.94 -4.99
N ASP A 42 -11.93 -26.54 -4.26
CA ASP A 42 -11.91 -25.32 -3.45
C ASP A 42 -10.82 -24.33 -3.93
N PRO A 43 -11.22 -23.29 -4.68
CA PRO A 43 -10.33 -22.21 -5.12
C PRO A 43 -9.59 -21.49 -3.98
N GLY A 44 -10.22 -21.35 -2.82
CA GLY A 44 -9.67 -20.65 -1.66
C GLY A 44 -8.53 -21.43 -1.01
N ASP A 45 -8.76 -22.72 -0.75
CA ASP A 45 -7.74 -23.62 -0.19
C ASP A 45 -6.53 -23.73 -1.13
N TRP A 46 -6.77 -23.92 -2.43
CA TRP A 46 -5.69 -23.91 -3.43
C TRP A 46 -4.90 -22.61 -3.41
N THR A 47 -5.58 -21.46 -3.41
CA THR A 47 -4.93 -20.15 -3.41
C THR A 47 -4.07 -19.95 -2.16
N TYR A 48 -4.55 -20.40 -0.99
CA TYR A 48 -3.80 -20.35 0.26
C TYR A 48 -2.59 -21.29 0.26
N HIS A 49 -2.76 -22.53 -0.19
CA HIS A 49 -1.67 -23.49 -0.32
C HIS A 49 -0.59 -22.97 -1.29
N PHE A 50 -1.01 -22.51 -2.47
CA PHE A 50 -0.12 -21.94 -3.46
C PHE A 50 0.64 -20.75 -2.87
N TYR A 51 -0.06 -19.80 -2.23
CA TYR A 51 0.57 -18.67 -1.52
C TYR A 51 1.67 -19.13 -0.56
N ARG A 52 1.38 -20.09 0.32
CA ARG A 52 2.33 -20.59 1.32
C ARG A 52 3.54 -21.32 0.74
N SER A 53 3.42 -21.89 -0.45
CA SER A 53 4.52 -22.58 -1.13
C SER A 53 5.54 -21.64 -1.77
N ARG A 54 5.23 -20.33 -1.85
CA ARG A 54 6.08 -19.34 -2.51
C ARG A 54 7.02 -18.67 -1.50
N PRO A 55 8.26 -18.35 -1.90
CA PRO A 55 9.10 -17.46 -1.12
C PRO A 55 8.44 -16.07 -1.06
N HIS A 56 8.19 -15.58 0.16
CA HIS A 56 7.66 -14.25 0.34
C HIS A 56 8.80 -13.22 0.31
N HIS A 57 8.91 -12.48 -0.80
CA HIS A 57 9.79 -11.32 -0.85
C HIS A 57 9.24 -10.23 0.09
N VAL A 58 10.00 -9.93 1.14
CA VAL A 58 9.60 -8.93 2.16
C VAL A 58 9.62 -7.52 1.57
N GLN A 59 10.41 -7.26 0.53
CA GLN A 59 10.49 -5.95 -0.14
C GLN A 59 10.54 -6.07 -1.67
N PRO A 60 9.89 -5.16 -2.41
CA PRO A 60 10.06 -5.04 -3.86
C PRO A 60 11.52 -4.73 -4.24
N ALA A 61 12.00 -5.26 -5.35
CA ALA A 61 13.35 -4.98 -5.88
C ALA A 61 13.58 -3.48 -6.18
N SER A 62 12.51 -2.70 -6.40
CA SER A 62 12.58 -1.27 -6.66
C SER A 62 12.83 -0.41 -5.42
N THR A 63 12.76 -0.99 -4.22
CA THR A 63 12.99 -0.26 -2.96
C THR A 63 14.45 0.16 -2.88
N ILE A 64 14.71 1.46 -2.73
CA ILE A 64 16.06 1.99 -2.55
C ILE A 64 16.51 1.83 -1.10
N LYS A 65 15.67 2.25 -0.15
CA LYS A 65 16.00 2.19 1.28
C LYS A 65 14.75 2.19 2.15
N THR A 66 14.90 1.61 3.33
CA THR A 66 13.87 1.48 4.36
C THR A 66 14.31 2.13 5.65
N PHE A 67 13.37 2.79 6.32
CA PHE A 67 13.48 3.51 7.59
C PHE A 67 12.29 3.07 8.46
N GLY A 68 12.50 2.06 9.29
CA GLY A 68 11.43 1.44 10.08
C GLY A 68 10.25 1.01 9.21
N CYS A 69 9.08 1.62 9.40
CA CYS A 69 7.87 1.28 8.64
C CYS A 69 7.77 1.94 7.25
N PHE A 70 8.68 2.85 6.93
CA PHE A 70 8.66 3.58 5.67
C PHE A 70 9.80 3.15 4.75
N SER A 71 9.54 3.14 3.45
CA SER A 71 10.57 2.94 2.43
C SER A 71 10.27 3.81 1.23
N TYR A 72 11.25 3.99 0.36
CA TYR A 72 11.04 4.71 -0.89
C TYR A 72 11.64 4.00 -2.09
N ALA A 73 11.03 4.25 -3.24
CA ALA A 73 11.51 3.87 -4.57
C ALA A 73 11.55 5.13 -5.46
N LEU A 74 12.21 5.05 -6.61
CA LEU A 74 12.06 6.11 -7.62
C LEU A 74 10.67 6.04 -8.26
N GLY A 75 10.12 7.23 -8.52
CA GLY A 75 8.92 7.45 -9.32
C GLY A 75 9.30 8.03 -10.68
N GLU A 76 8.52 9.02 -11.10
CA GLU A 76 8.84 9.86 -12.26
C GLU A 76 10.18 10.61 -12.06
N PRO A 77 10.81 11.13 -13.13
CA PRO A 77 12.02 11.93 -13.01
C PRO A 77 11.89 13.04 -11.96
N GLY A 78 12.82 13.06 -10.99
CA GLY A 78 12.80 14.03 -9.89
C GLY A 78 11.80 13.71 -8.75
N GLN A 79 11.21 12.51 -8.73
CA GLN A 79 10.24 12.10 -7.73
C GLN A 79 10.63 10.80 -7.02
N ILE A 80 10.39 10.74 -5.71
CA ILE A 80 10.34 9.46 -4.97
C ILE A 80 8.90 9.04 -4.71
N ARG A 81 8.68 7.73 -4.63
CA ARG A 81 7.42 7.15 -4.15
C ARG A 81 7.60 6.57 -2.76
N LEU A 82 6.81 7.07 -1.82
CA LEU A 82 6.77 6.61 -0.44
C LEU A 82 5.93 5.34 -0.33
N HIS A 83 6.42 4.39 0.45
CA HIS A 83 5.75 3.15 0.79
C HIS A 83 5.70 2.98 2.30
N PHE A 84 4.59 2.43 2.79
CA PHE A 84 4.41 2.06 4.19
C PHE A 84 4.17 0.56 4.30
N HIS A 85 4.88 -0.07 5.22
CA HIS A 85 4.70 -1.46 5.61
C HIS A 85 4.82 -1.56 7.13
N ASN A 86 3.98 -2.39 7.75
CA ASN A 86 4.10 -2.64 9.18
C ASN A 86 5.31 -3.53 9.46
N ALA A 87 6.47 -2.93 9.69
CA ALA A 87 7.65 -3.61 10.21
C ALA A 87 7.75 -3.51 11.74
N ASP A 88 6.71 -2.96 12.40
CA ASP A 88 6.69 -2.74 13.83
C ASP A 88 6.18 -3.98 14.56
N GLY A 89 7.06 -4.62 15.35
CA GLY A 89 6.71 -5.76 16.20
C GLY A 89 6.01 -5.37 17.51
N HIS A 90 5.68 -4.10 17.69
CA HIS A 90 5.12 -3.58 18.94
C HIS A 90 3.66 -4.00 19.17
N LEU A 91 3.24 -4.01 20.43
CA LEU A 91 1.86 -4.38 20.83
C LEU A 91 0.82 -3.36 20.32
N GLN A 92 1.18 -2.08 20.27
CA GLN A 92 0.32 -1.04 19.70
C GLN A 92 0.43 -1.01 18.17
N GLY A 93 -0.66 -0.63 17.51
CA GLY A 93 -0.67 -0.51 16.05
C GLY A 93 0.37 0.51 15.55
N PRO A 94 0.96 0.31 14.36
CA PRO A 94 2.07 1.15 13.89
C PRO A 94 1.70 2.61 13.63
N LEU A 95 0.40 2.92 13.58
CA LEU A 95 -0.16 4.27 13.42
C LEU A 95 -0.81 4.81 14.69
N SER A 96 -0.68 4.12 15.83
CA SER A 96 -1.24 4.57 17.10
C SER A 96 -0.57 5.87 17.57
N GLY A 97 -1.18 6.55 18.56
CA GLY A 97 -0.59 7.76 19.16
C GLY A 97 0.81 7.50 19.72
N GLU A 98 0.99 6.38 20.40
CA GLU A 98 2.23 5.95 21.05
C GLU A 98 3.36 5.71 20.06
N ARG A 99 3.04 5.26 18.84
CA ARG A 99 4.03 5.01 17.78
C ARG A 99 4.27 6.24 16.89
N MET A 100 3.47 7.30 17.03
CA MET A 100 3.60 8.51 16.23
C MET A 100 5.00 9.13 16.27
N PRO A 101 5.68 9.27 17.43
CA PRO A 101 7.04 9.82 17.46
C PRO A 101 8.04 8.98 16.66
N SER A 102 7.94 7.64 16.72
CA SER A 102 8.78 6.75 15.94
C SER A 102 8.54 6.91 14.43
N ARG A 103 7.26 7.00 14.02
CA ARG A 103 6.90 7.22 12.60
C ARG A 103 7.41 8.55 12.06
N LEU A 104 7.31 9.62 12.85
CA LEU A 104 7.85 10.94 12.46
C LEU A 104 9.38 10.91 12.34
N SER A 105 10.07 10.26 13.28
CA SER A 105 11.53 10.10 13.24
C SER A 105 12.00 9.30 12.01
N GLU A 106 11.29 8.23 11.67
CA GLU A 106 11.55 7.42 10.46
C GLU A 106 11.39 8.25 9.18
N LEU A 107 10.31 9.03 9.06
CA LEU A 107 10.08 9.89 7.90
C LEU A 107 11.08 11.03 7.82
N ALA A 108 11.43 11.67 8.93
CA ALA A 108 12.45 12.71 8.98
C ALA A 108 13.81 12.18 8.49
N SER A 109 14.20 10.98 8.98
CA SER A 109 15.43 10.31 8.56
C SER A 109 15.42 9.96 7.07
N LEU A 110 14.27 9.51 6.55
CA LEU A 110 14.09 9.23 5.13
C LEU A 110 14.27 10.49 4.27
N VAL A 111 13.59 11.58 4.61
CA VAL A 111 13.68 12.85 3.87
C VAL A 111 15.09 13.42 3.92
N HIS A 112 15.74 13.39 5.08
CA HIS A 112 17.12 13.82 5.21
C HIS A 112 18.06 13.01 4.30
N HIS A 113 17.92 11.68 4.29
CA HIS A 113 18.70 10.81 3.43
C HIS A 113 18.48 11.10 1.94
N VAL A 114 17.22 11.28 1.51
CA VAL A 114 16.91 11.57 0.10
C VAL A 114 17.56 12.89 -0.33
N ARG A 115 17.42 13.96 0.47
CA ARG A 115 18.04 15.25 0.15
C ARG A 115 19.57 15.16 0.06
N ALA A 116 20.19 14.39 0.96
CA ALA A 116 21.65 14.24 0.99
C ALA A 116 22.22 13.38 -0.14
N GLN A 117 21.43 12.49 -0.75
CA GLN A 117 21.92 11.49 -1.70
C GLN A 117 21.35 11.65 -3.11
N ARG A 118 20.33 12.50 -3.29
CA ARG A 118 19.54 12.62 -4.51
C ARG A 118 19.11 14.08 -4.75
N GLU A 119 20.05 14.96 -5.06
CA GLU A 119 19.79 16.39 -5.28
C GLU A 119 18.74 16.69 -6.36
N THR A 120 18.60 15.80 -7.34
CA THR A 120 17.63 15.90 -8.43
C THR A 120 16.19 15.60 -8.01
N VAL A 121 15.97 14.97 -6.84
CA VAL A 121 14.63 14.71 -6.31
C VAL A 121 14.05 16.01 -5.74
N LYS A 122 12.90 16.41 -6.25
CA LYS A 122 12.15 17.60 -5.84
C LYS A 122 10.76 17.27 -5.30
N GLN A 123 10.24 16.07 -5.56
CA GLN A 123 8.88 15.68 -5.22
C GLN A 123 8.86 14.36 -4.42
N VAL A 124 7.95 14.29 -3.45
CA VAL A 124 7.55 13.07 -2.78
C VAL A 124 6.14 12.76 -3.22
N ALA A 125 5.87 11.52 -3.61
CA ALA A 125 4.54 11.05 -3.97
C ALA A 125 4.19 9.74 -3.27
N GLY A 126 2.89 9.41 -3.23
CA GLY A 126 2.41 8.21 -2.58
C GLY A 126 1.04 7.80 -3.07
N VAL A 127 0.72 6.51 -2.96
CA VAL A 127 -0.62 5.98 -3.24
C VAL A 127 -1.00 5.00 -2.15
N SER A 128 -2.05 5.30 -1.40
CA SER A 128 -2.52 4.45 -0.30
C SER A 128 -3.97 4.73 0.07
N TRP A 129 -4.70 3.70 0.50
CA TRP A 129 -5.98 3.87 1.19
C TRP A 129 -5.81 4.46 2.59
N LEU A 130 -4.61 4.35 3.19
CA LEU A 130 -4.33 4.88 4.52
C LEU A 130 -4.46 6.41 4.58
N TYR A 131 -4.36 7.12 3.46
CA TYR A 131 -4.58 8.57 3.41
C TYR A 131 -6.01 8.98 3.78
N ASN A 132 -6.97 8.04 3.86
CA ASN A 132 -8.29 8.31 4.43
C ASN A 132 -8.29 8.34 5.97
N LEU A 133 -7.21 7.90 6.63
CA LEU A 133 -7.14 7.79 8.08
C LEU A 133 -6.43 9.00 8.68
N THR A 134 -7.07 9.69 9.63
CA THR A 134 -6.46 10.80 10.38
C THR A 134 -5.12 10.42 11.01
N ALA A 135 -5.04 9.19 11.55
CA ALA A 135 -3.83 8.66 12.18
C ALA A 135 -2.62 8.57 11.23
N TYR A 136 -2.85 8.39 9.93
CA TYR A 136 -1.81 8.38 8.91
C TYR A 136 -1.54 9.79 8.35
N ARG A 137 -2.60 10.56 8.08
CA ARG A 137 -2.51 11.93 7.53
C ARG A 137 -1.65 12.85 8.40
N ARG A 138 -1.76 12.76 9.73
CA ARG A 138 -0.98 13.57 10.68
C ARG A 138 0.54 13.38 10.61
N LEU A 139 1.02 12.37 9.88
CA LEU A 139 2.46 12.11 9.71
C LEU A 139 3.08 12.93 8.57
N PHE A 140 2.28 13.70 7.85
CA PHE A 140 2.68 14.40 6.63
C PHE A 140 2.33 15.89 6.67
N PRO A 141 3.03 16.72 5.89
CA PRO A 141 2.63 18.12 5.68
C PRO A 141 1.20 18.21 5.14
N GLU A 142 0.47 19.25 5.52
CA GLU A 142 -0.90 19.47 5.03
C GLU A 142 -0.94 19.58 3.50
N SER A 143 0.03 20.27 2.90
CA SER A 143 0.16 20.42 1.44
C SER A 143 0.30 19.10 0.69
N TYR A 144 0.79 18.04 1.35
CA TYR A 144 0.86 16.71 0.75
C TYR A 144 -0.50 16.04 0.63
N ILE A 145 -1.42 16.35 1.54
CA ILE A 145 -2.74 15.71 1.60
C ILE A 145 -3.84 16.58 0.97
N ALA A 146 -3.64 17.90 0.90
CA ALA A 146 -4.63 18.85 0.40
C ALA A 146 -5.11 18.51 -1.01
N GLU A 147 -4.18 18.15 -1.90
CA GLU A 147 -4.46 17.83 -3.31
C GLU A 147 -4.60 16.31 -3.56
N ALA A 148 -5.06 15.56 -2.56
CA ALA A 148 -5.25 14.13 -2.69
C ALA A 148 -6.33 13.80 -3.74
N THR A 149 -5.97 12.99 -4.72
CA THR A 149 -6.88 12.56 -5.80
C THR A 149 -7.17 11.06 -5.71
N VAL A 150 -8.36 10.63 -6.12
CA VAL A 150 -8.70 9.20 -6.15
C VAL A 150 -7.88 8.50 -7.23
N ALA A 151 -7.09 7.50 -6.84
CA ALA A 151 -6.33 6.69 -7.78
C ALA A 151 -7.22 5.56 -8.33
N THR A 152 -7.49 5.60 -9.64
CA THR A 152 -8.32 4.60 -10.33
C THR A 152 -7.55 3.30 -10.64
N ASN A 153 -8.28 2.22 -10.91
CA ASN A 153 -7.76 0.94 -11.43
C ASN A 153 -6.61 0.34 -10.59
N ARG A 154 -6.72 0.38 -9.26
CA ARG A 154 -5.69 -0.13 -8.34
C ARG A 154 -5.93 -1.56 -7.85
N PHE A 155 -6.83 -2.31 -8.47
CA PHE A 155 -7.19 -3.67 -8.02
C PHE A 155 -6.01 -4.63 -8.03
N ARG A 156 -5.10 -4.48 -9.00
CA ARG A 156 -3.91 -5.34 -9.13
C ARG A 156 -2.86 -5.16 -8.02
N ASN A 157 -3.03 -4.17 -7.15
CA ASN A 157 -2.04 -3.79 -6.15
C ASN A 157 -2.63 -3.76 -4.73
N MET A 158 -1.76 -3.76 -3.72
CA MET A 158 -2.14 -3.69 -2.31
C MET A 158 -2.94 -2.46 -1.84
N PRO A 159 -2.88 -1.27 -2.46
CA PRO A 159 -3.59 -0.09 -1.96
C PRO A 159 -5.11 -0.26 -1.85
N LEU A 160 -5.73 -1.24 -2.50
CA LEU A 160 -7.16 -1.54 -2.28
C LEU A 160 -7.37 -2.62 -1.23
N TRP A 161 -6.61 -3.71 -1.29
CA TRP A 161 -6.87 -4.92 -0.50
C TRP A 161 -6.43 -4.83 0.97
N GLY A 162 -5.46 -3.97 1.28
CA GLY A 162 -4.93 -3.85 2.64
C GLY A 162 -5.97 -3.44 3.70
N GLN A 163 -7.05 -2.76 3.28
CA GLN A 163 -8.09 -2.27 4.19
C GLN A 163 -8.94 -3.37 4.85
N PHE A 164 -8.90 -4.59 4.32
CA PHE A 164 -9.64 -5.73 4.87
C PHE A 164 -8.84 -6.53 5.90
N LEU A 165 -7.57 -6.19 6.13
CA LEU A 165 -6.73 -6.88 7.11
C LEU A 165 -6.64 -6.06 8.39
N ASN A 166 -6.73 -6.76 9.52
CA ASN A 166 -6.38 -6.20 10.82
C ASN A 166 -4.88 -6.38 11.08
N ARG A 167 -4.38 -5.80 12.19
CA ARG A 167 -2.95 -5.88 12.56
C ARG A 167 -2.43 -7.30 12.81
N HIS A 168 -3.32 -8.26 13.06
CA HIS A 168 -3.00 -9.68 13.28
C HIS A 168 -3.12 -10.50 11.98
N GLY A 169 -3.33 -9.86 10.83
CA GLY A 169 -3.54 -10.53 9.55
C GLY A 169 -4.92 -11.16 9.37
N GLY A 170 -5.83 -10.99 10.34
CA GLY A 170 -7.21 -11.46 10.24
C GLY A 170 -8.09 -10.51 9.43
N VAL A 171 -9.21 -11.02 8.92
CA VAL A 171 -10.16 -10.22 8.14
C VAL A 171 -10.95 -9.26 9.06
N ARG A 172 -11.04 -7.99 8.65
CA ARG A 172 -11.94 -6.99 9.23
C ARG A 172 -13.36 -7.26 8.74
N LYS A 173 -14.13 -8.02 9.52
CA LYS A 173 -15.48 -8.49 9.17
C LYS A 173 -16.39 -7.37 8.67
N ASP A 174 -16.46 -6.24 9.38
CA ASP A 174 -17.36 -5.14 9.00
C ASP A 174 -17.00 -4.54 7.63
N ALA A 175 -15.71 -4.35 7.37
CA ALA A 175 -15.24 -3.84 6.08
C ALA A 175 -15.54 -4.83 4.95
N ALA A 176 -15.31 -6.13 5.18
CA ALA A 176 -15.59 -7.18 4.23
C ALA A 176 -17.10 -7.32 3.95
N SER A 177 -17.94 -7.30 4.98
CA SER A 177 -19.39 -7.34 4.85
C SER A 177 -19.93 -6.16 4.08
N LEU A 178 -19.43 -4.95 4.34
CA LEU A 178 -19.80 -3.75 3.59
C LEU A 178 -19.40 -3.85 2.11
N PHE A 179 -18.21 -4.36 1.82
CA PHE A 179 -17.75 -4.59 0.46
C PHE A 179 -18.65 -5.59 -0.28
N VAL A 180 -18.93 -6.74 0.35
CA VAL A 180 -19.80 -7.78 -0.22
C VAL A 180 -21.22 -7.25 -0.44
N HIS A 181 -21.78 -6.52 0.51
CA HIS A 181 -23.09 -5.90 0.36
C HIS A 181 -23.12 -4.97 -0.86
N ARG A 182 -22.16 -4.04 -0.97
CA ARG A 182 -22.11 -3.10 -2.10
C ARG A 182 -21.93 -3.81 -3.44
N LEU A 183 -21.23 -4.95 -3.45
CA LEU A 183 -20.98 -5.75 -4.63
C LEU A 183 -22.26 -6.41 -5.17
N TYR A 184 -23.16 -6.86 -4.30
CA TYR A 184 -24.44 -7.46 -4.71
C TYR A 184 -25.31 -6.51 -5.54
N ASP A 185 -25.18 -5.21 -5.31
CA ASP A 185 -25.96 -4.18 -6.01
C ASP A 185 -25.30 -3.71 -7.33
N GLN A 186 -24.10 -4.19 -7.67
CA GLN A 186 -23.40 -3.76 -8.89
C GLN A 186 -23.78 -4.57 -10.11
N THR A 187 -24.00 -3.86 -11.22
CA THR A 187 -24.28 -4.44 -12.54
C THR A 187 -23.16 -4.18 -13.56
N SER A 188 -22.16 -3.37 -13.20
CA SER A 188 -21.02 -3.03 -14.04
C SER A 188 -19.69 -3.26 -13.34
N ALA A 189 -18.69 -3.70 -14.12
CA ALA A 189 -17.31 -3.83 -13.65
C ALA A 189 -16.66 -2.46 -13.35
N ASP A 190 -17.14 -1.39 -13.97
CA ASP A 190 -16.60 -0.03 -13.81
C ASP A 190 -16.88 0.53 -12.40
N ASP A 191 -17.94 0.06 -11.76
CA ASP A 191 -18.36 0.52 -10.43
C ASP A 191 -17.75 -0.31 -9.28
N LEU A 192 -17.01 -1.39 -9.58
CA LEU A 192 -16.41 -2.26 -8.56
C LEU A 192 -15.48 -1.52 -7.60
N ALA A 193 -14.82 -0.46 -8.06
CA ALA A 193 -13.96 0.36 -7.21
C ALA A 193 -14.75 1.03 -6.08
N ARG A 194 -16.03 1.36 -6.31
CA ARG A 194 -16.92 2.03 -5.35
C ARG A 194 -17.39 1.09 -4.24
N CYS A 195 -17.28 -0.22 -4.45
CA CYS A 195 -17.59 -1.21 -3.42
C CYS A 195 -16.60 -1.15 -2.24
N PHE A 196 -15.37 -0.66 -2.47
CA PHE A 196 -14.37 -0.59 -1.41
C PHE A 196 -14.74 0.49 -0.39
N PRO A 197 -14.66 0.19 0.93
CA PRO A 197 -14.94 1.18 1.96
C PRO A 197 -14.10 2.45 1.85
N LEU A 198 -12.81 2.29 1.50
CA LEU A 198 -11.83 3.37 1.37
C LEU A 198 -11.17 3.30 0.00
N HIS A 199 -11.17 4.43 -0.71
CA HIS A 199 -10.51 4.56 -2.01
C HIS A 199 -9.01 4.86 -1.82
N PRO A 200 -8.11 4.31 -2.64
CA PRO A 200 -6.71 4.70 -2.63
C PRO A 200 -6.60 6.14 -3.10
N LEU A 201 -5.89 6.95 -2.33
CA LEU A 201 -5.60 8.33 -2.71
C LEU A 201 -4.17 8.42 -3.23
N ALA A 202 -3.99 9.15 -4.33
CA ALA A 202 -2.70 9.60 -4.83
C ALA A 202 -2.41 11.01 -4.32
N VAL A 203 -1.19 11.20 -3.85
CA VAL A 203 -0.72 12.45 -3.25
C VAL A 203 0.67 12.78 -3.78
N SER A 204 0.99 14.08 -3.86
CA SER A 204 2.32 14.57 -4.21
C SER A 204 2.55 15.94 -3.57
N ALA A 205 3.78 16.22 -3.13
CA ALA A 205 4.20 17.55 -2.72
C ALA A 205 5.72 17.71 -2.81
N PRO A 206 6.22 18.96 -2.85
CA PRO A 206 7.64 19.24 -2.83
C PRO A 206 8.34 18.63 -1.62
N ILE A 207 9.54 18.08 -1.81
CA ILE A 207 10.33 17.48 -0.71
C ILE A 207 10.69 18.51 0.37
N ASP A 208 10.79 19.78 0.01
CA ASP A 208 11.09 20.85 0.97
C ASP A 208 9.95 21.05 1.98
N ALA A 209 8.69 20.87 1.58
CA ALA A 209 7.55 20.92 2.51
C ALA A 209 7.64 19.83 3.60
N PHE A 210 8.16 18.65 3.26
CA PHE A 210 8.41 17.60 4.25
C PHE A 210 9.58 17.96 5.16
N HIS A 211 10.65 18.52 4.61
CA HIS A 211 11.80 18.94 5.39
C HIS A 211 11.42 20.00 6.44
N GLU A 212 10.65 21.01 6.03
CA GLU A 212 10.13 22.05 6.93
C GLU A 212 9.24 21.45 8.03
N PHE A 213 8.30 20.60 7.65
CA PHE A 213 7.39 19.94 8.58
C PHE A 213 8.12 19.12 9.66
N TYR A 214 9.12 18.32 9.27
CA TYR A 214 9.87 17.49 10.22
C TYR A 214 10.92 18.27 11.03
N ALA A 215 11.43 19.39 10.51
CA ALA A 215 12.29 20.29 11.27
C ALA A 215 11.50 20.94 12.43
N GLN A 216 10.27 21.39 12.18
CA GLN A 216 9.41 21.99 13.19
C GLN A 216 8.99 21.01 14.29
N GLY A 217 8.70 19.75 13.93
CA GLY A 217 8.37 18.68 14.87
C GLY A 217 9.49 18.31 15.84
N SER A 218 10.75 18.64 15.51
CA SER A 218 11.91 18.45 16.40
C SER A 218 11.99 19.53 17.50
N THR A 219 11.22 20.61 17.37
CA THR A 219 11.13 21.73 18.33
C THR A 219 9.93 21.64 19.28
N ILE A 220 8.91 20.85 18.94
CA ILE A 220 7.73 20.66 19.78
C ILE A 220 7.95 19.46 20.69
N LYS A 221 8.43 19.71 21.92
CA LYS A 221 8.24 18.77 23.02
C LYS A 221 6.74 18.59 23.20
N PHE A 222 6.25 17.38 22.96
CA PHE A 222 4.89 17.01 23.34
C PHE A 222 4.82 17.08 24.87
N ASP A 223 4.27 18.17 25.41
CA ASP A 223 3.84 18.20 26.79
C ASP A 223 2.78 17.11 26.98
N ARG A 224 2.97 16.38 28.08
CA ARG A 224 2.27 15.14 28.43
C ARG A 224 0.79 15.34 28.67
#